data_AF-A0A7M7N0Y7-F1
#
_entry.id   AF-A0A7M7N0Y7-F1
#
_cell.length_a   1.000
_cell.length_b   1.000
_cell.length_c   1.000
_cell.angle_alpha   90.00
_cell.angle_beta   90.00
_cell.angle_gamma   90.00
#
_symmetry.space_group_name_H-M   'P 1'
#
loop_
_entity.id
_entity.type
_entity.pdbx_description
1 polymer ?
#
loop_
_entity_poly.entity_id
_entity_poly.type
_entity_poly.pdbx_seq_one_letter_code
_entity_poly.pdbx_strand_id
1 'polypeptide(L)'
;MAERSTERSKILKHVGEGKTVDVCVCSCSQMNTVQGLIQQIKEEMTDVVGSMTFQTLPYNIRDINAFDFSGIDVLLLCHSIENRLFSLTNVTSALYDVFLPRAKKFLGKSKVGVIAYDLSEDSLEQDCVAITMNWLRDKQETTFACSSLVLIGGQLSQVPVRLTHQQFSDLKHFFLTASTPPTRTFCLPFALCFCRSECHNS
;
A
#
# COMPACT_ATOMS: atom_id res chain seq x y z
N MET A 1 -38.49 -41.93 -26.26
CA MET A 1 -38.25 -41.65 -24.82
C MET A 1 -36.95 -40.89 -24.71
N ALA A 2 -36.99 -39.57 -24.88
CA ALA A 2 -35.80 -38.72 -24.90
C ALA A 2 -36.17 -37.32 -24.42
N GLU A 3 -36.54 -37.19 -23.14
CA GLU A 3 -36.71 -35.89 -22.49
C GLU A 3 -36.36 -36.05 -21.00
N ARG A 4 -35.68 -35.04 -20.43
CA ARG A 4 -35.16 -34.91 -19.06
C ARG A 4 -33.69 -35.28 -18.85
N SER A 5 -32.79 -34.39 -19.27
CA SER A 5 -31.60 -34.06 -18.44
C SER A 5 -30.90 -32.74 -18.79
N THR A 6 -31.51 -31.84 -19.58
CA THR A 6 -30.87 -30.60 -20.06
C THR A 6 -31.28 -29.37 -19.23
N GLU A 7 -31.49 -29.53 -17.93
CA GLU A 7 -32.01 -28.47 -17.06
C GLU A 7 -31.26 -28.38 -15.73
N ARG A 8 -29.93 -28.37 -15.80
CA ARG A 8 -29.04 -27.98 -14.68
C ARG A 8 -28.02 -26.91 -15.05
N SER A 9 -28.00 -26.42 -16.28
CA SER A 9 -26.92 -25.56 -16.79
C SER A 9 -27.20 -24.05 -16.81
N LYS A 10 -28.16 -23.53 -16.02
CA LYS A 10 -28.54 -22.10 -16.09
C LYS A 10 -28.65 -21.33 -14.77
N ILE A 11 -28.21 -21.86 -13.62
CA ILE A 11 -28.29 -21.16 -12.33
C ILE A 11 -26.91 -20.95 -11.68
N LEU A 12 -25.97 -20.39 -12.44
CA LEU A 12 -24.71 -19.83 -11.90
C LEU A 12 -24.12 -18.85 -12.93
N LYS A 13 -24.89 -17.82 -13.26
CA LYS A 13 -24.36 -16.60 -13.87
C LYS A 13 -24.92 -15.46 -13.07
N HIS A 14 -24.07 -14.87 -12.23
CA HIS A 14 -24.00 -13.46 -11.78
C HIS A 14 -23.01 -13.41 -10.60
N VAL A 15 -21.77 -13.84 -10.84
CA VAL A 15 -20.65 -13.33 -10.04
C VAL A 15 -20.29 -12.04 -10.74
N GLY A 16 -20.64 -10.89 -10.14
CA GLY A 16 -20.16 -9.61 -10.65
C GLY A 16 -18.64 -9.70 -10.72
N GLU A 17 -18.05 -9.37 -11.88
CA GLU A 17 -16.61 -9.26 -12.03
C GLU A 17 -16.11 -8.31 -10.93
N GLY A 18 -15.49 -8.89 -9.90
CA GLY A 18 -14.91 -8.12 -8.81
C GLY A 18 -13.87 -7.21 -9.43
N LYS A 19 -14.00 -5.90 -9.18
CA LYS A 19 -12.99 -4.95 -9.66
C LYS A 19 -11.67 -5.31 -8.99
N THR A 20 -10.67 -5.65 -9.77
CA THR A 20 -9.30 -5.83 -9.29
C THR A 20 -8.58 -4.48 -9.20
N VAL A 21 -7.50 -4.41 -8.43
CA VAL A 21 -6.69 -3.20 -8.27
C VAL A 21 -5.34 -3.30 -8.97
N ASP A 22 -4.88 -2.17 -9.50
CA ASP A 22 -3.52 -1.99 -9.98
C ASP A 22 -2.60 -1.54 -8.83
N VAL A 23 -1.65 -2.38 -8.44
CA VAL A 23 -0.77 -2.15 -7.29
C VAL A 23 0.60 -1.69 -7.76
N CYS A 24 1.10 -0.58 -7.21
CA CYS A 24 2.48 -0.15 -7.37
C CYS A 24 3.28 -0.45 -6.10
N VAL A 25 4.29 -1.32 -6.22
CA VAL A 25 5.24 -1.60 -5.14
C VAL A 25 6.42 -0.66 -5.27
N CYS A 26 6.65 0.15 -4.24
CA CYS A 26 7.72 1.12 -4.18
C CYS A 26 8.78 0.68 -3.17
N SER A 27 10.07 0.81 -3.49
CA SER A 27 11.16 0.55 -2.54
C SER A 27 12.37 1.43 -2.87
N CYS A 28 13.17 1.80 -1.87
CA CYS A 28 14.50 2.39 -2.11
C CYS A 28 15.54 1.35 -2.55
N SER A 29 15.24 0.08 -2.33
CA SER A 29 16.07 -1.03 -2.75
C SER A 29 15.71 -1.49 -4.17
N GLN A 30 16.51 -2.39 -4.73
CA GLN A 30 16.22 -3.00 -6.02
C GLN A 30 15.04 -3.97 -5.96
N MET A 31 14.39 -4.23 -7.10
CA MET A 31 13.23 -5.10 -7.21
C MET A 31 13.45 -6.50 -6.61
N ASN A 32 14.66 -7.05 -6.76
CA ASN A 32 15.02 -8.38 -6.23
C ASN A 32 14.81 -8.51 -4.71
N THR A 33 14.82 -7.40 -3.96
CA THR A 33 14.60 -7.41 -2.51
C THR A 33 13.13 -7.66 -2.12
N VAL A 34 12.20 -7.40 -3.04
CA VAL A 34 10.74 -7.56 -2.83
C VAL A 34 10.10 -8.48 -3.86
N GLN A 35 10.91 -9.16 -4.68
CA GLN A 35 10.42 -9.98 -5.79
C GLN A 35 9.55 -11.15 -5.30
N GLY A 36 9.95 -11.80 -4.19
CA GLY A 36 9.16 -12.86 -3.56
C GLY A 36 7.77 -12.36 -3.15
N LEU A 37 7.68 -11.15 -2.58
CA LEU A 37 6.39 -10.55 -2.21
C LEU A 37 5.50 -10.32 -3.43
N ILE A 38 6.06 -9.72 -4.49
CA ILE A 38 5.32 -9.48 -5.74
C ILE A 38 4.84 -10.80 -6.34
N GLN A 39 5.70 -11.82 -6.37
CA GLN A 39 5.35 -13.13 -6.90
C GLN A 39 4.22 -13.76 -6.09
N GLN A 40 4.36 -13.79 -4.76
CA GLN A 40 3.39 -14.43 -3.89
C GLN A 40 2.01 -13.75 -3.92
N ILE A 41 1.95 -12.40 -3.98
CA ILE A 41 0.69 -11.67 -4.16
C ILE A 41 0.04 -12.02 -5.51
N LYS A 42 0.83 -12.07 -6.60
CA LYS A 42 0.31 -12.42 -7.93
C LYS A 42 -0.23 -13.85 -7.99
N GLU A 43 0.30 -14.77 -7.20
CA GLU A 43 -0.12 -16.16 -7.17
C GLU A 43 -1.35 -16.36 -6.25
N GLU A 44 -1.36 -15.72 -5.07
CA GLU A 44 -2.36 -15.98 -4.02
C GLU A 44 -3.55 -14.99 -3.99
N MET A 45 -3.43 -13.83 -4.65
CA MET A 45 -4.43 -12.75 -4.60
C MET A 45 -4.98 -12.35 -5.98
N THR A 46 -5.05 -13.30 -6.92
CA THR A 46 -5.54 -13.09 -8.30
C THR A 46 -6.99 -12.60 -8.38
N ASP A 47 -7.78 -12.84 -7.34
CA ASP A 47 -9.16 -12.40 -7.23
C ASP A 47 -9.31 -10.91 -6.94
N VAL A 48 -8.24 -10.24 -6.48
CA VAL A 48 -8.28 -8.84 -6.02
C VAL A 48 -7.19 -7.97 -6.64
N VAL A 49 -6.07 -8.53 -7.09
CA VAL A 49 -4.97 -7.80 -7.74
C VAL A 49 -4.97 -8.09 -9.24
N GLY A 50 -5.10 -7.04 -10.04
CA GLY A 50 -5.15 -7.14 -11.51
C GLY A 50 -3.77 -7.04 -12.13
N SER A 51 -3.01 -6.01 -11.74
CA SER A 51 -1.63 -5.85 -12.13
C SER A 51 -0.76 -5.43 -10.94
N MET A 52 0.53 -5.75 -11.03
CA MET A 52 1.53 -5.19 -10.12
C MET A 52 2.72 -4.65 -10.90
N THR A 53 3.09 -3.41 -10.57
CA THR A 53 4.29 -2.74 -11.06
C THR A 53 5.27 -2.53 -9.90
N PHE A 54 6.56 -2.45 -10.23
CA PHE A 54 7.59 -2.08 -9.28
C PHE A 54 8.22 -0.76 -9.69
N GLN A 55 8.42 0.14 -8.73
CA GLN A 55 9.15 1.39 -8.94
C GLN A 55 10.20 1.58 -7.84
N THR A 56 11.45 1.79 -8.25
CA THR A 56 12.50 2.21 -7.33
C THR A 56 12.27 3.67 -6.97
N LEU A 57 12.22 3.99 -5.67
CA LEU A 57 12.09 5.36 -5.23
C LEU A 57 13.43 6.10 -5.34
N PRO A 58 13.42 7.31 -5.92
CA PRO A 58 14.62 8.10 -6.05
C PRO A 58 15.04 8.67 -4.69
N TYR A 59 16.34 8.85 -4.50
CA TYR A 59 16.93 9.35 -3.26
C TYR A 59 16.83 10.87 -3.08
N ASN A 60 16.45 11.61 -4.13
CA ASN A 60 16.35 13.07 -4.08
C ASN A 60 14.89 13.54 -4.13
N ILE A 61 14.61 14.64 -3.42
CA ILE A 61 13.26 15.21 -3.27
C ILE A 61 12.66 15.66 -4.62
N ARG A 62 13.50 16.11 -5.55
CA ARG A 62 13.04 16.58 -6.87
C ARG A 62 12.37 15.45 -7.65
N ASP A 63 12.99 14.29 -7.67
CA ASP A 63 12.49 13.13 -8.42
C ASP A 63 11.32 12.47 -7.67
N ILE A 64 11.31 12.49 -6.32
CA ILE A 64 10.13 12.12 -5.52
C ILE A 64 8.93 13.00 -5.90
N ASN A 65 9.16 14.29 -6.13
CA ASN A 65 8.13 15.21 -6.59
C ASN A 65 7.74 15.04 -8.07
N ALA A 66 8.48 14.26 -8.84
CA ALA A 66 8.12 13.89 -10.20
C ALA A 66 7.41 12.52 -10.28
N PHE A 67 7.27 11.81 -9.15
CA PHE A 67 6.59 10.51 -9.13
C PHE A 67 5.16 10.65 -9.66
N ASP A 68 4.85 9.82 -10.64
CA ASP A 68 3.54 9.75 -11.28
C ASP A 68 2.66 8.73 -10.56
N PHE A 69 1.51 9.21 -10.09
CA PHE A 69 0.50 8.40 -9.41
C PHE A 69 -0.63 7.96 -10.37
N SER A 70 -0.55 8.33 -11.66
CA SER A 70 -1.57 7.99 -12.64
C SER A 70 -1.62 6.48 -12.89
N GLY A 71 -2.84 5.94 -13.00
CA GLY A 71 -3.04 4.49 -13.21
C GLY A 71 -2.69 3.60 -12.02
N ILE A 72 -2.41 4.16 -10.84
CA ILE A 72 -2.18 3.40 -9.60
C ILE A 72 -3.47 3.42 -8.77
N ASP A 73 -4.02 2.25 -8.46
CA ASP A 73 -5.10 2.14 -7.48
C ASP A 73 -4.52 2.08 -6.06
N VAL A 74 -3.48 1.27 -5.86
CA VAL A 74 -2.90 1.03 -4.53
C VAL A 74 -1.40 1.19 -4.57
N LEU A 75 -0.85 1.83 -3.53
CA LEU A 75 0.58 1.95 -3.34
C LEU A 75 1.05 1.16 -2.12
N LEU A 76 2.07 0.34 -2.31
CA LEU A 76 2.71 -0.45 -1.27
C LEU A 76 4.18 -0.06 -1.15
N LEU A 77 4.52 0.70 -0.12
CA LEU A 77 5.90 1.09 0.17
C LEU A 77 6.60 0.00 0.99
N CYS A 78 7.66 -0.59 0.45
CA CYS A 78 8.51 -1.55 1.14
C CYS A 78 9.81 -0.87 1.58
N HIS A 79 10.17 -1.04 2.86
CA HIS A 79 11.38 -0.46 3.44
C HIS A 79 12.10 -1.49 4.31
N SER A 80 13.38 -1.72 4.05
CA SER A 80 14.23 -2.62 4.85
C SER A 80 14.61 -1.95 6.17
N ILE A 81 14.42 -2.65 7.28
CA ILE A 81 14.78 -2.22 8.64
C ILE A 81 16.26 -2.43 8.91
N GLU A 82 16.92 -3.43 8.33
CA GLU A 82 18.34 -3.74 8.56
C GLU A 82 19.29 -2.76 7.86
N ASN A 83 18.84 -2.10 6.79
CA ASN A 83 19.66 -1.15 6.04
C ASN A 83 19.93 0.20 6.79
N ARG A 84 19.92 0.20 8.14
CA ARG A 84 20.20 1.36 9.02
C ARG A 84 21.64 1.85 8.97
N LEU A 85 22.54 1.19 8.22
CA LEU A 85 23.82 1.79 7.83
C LEU A 85 23.63 2.98 6.88
N PHE A 86 22.44 3.16 6.28
CA PHE A 86 21.99 4.45 5.75
C PHE A 86 21.45 5.35 6.86
N SER A 87 22.25 5.50 7.91
CA SER A 87 22.18 6.59 8.87
C SER A 87 22.61 7.87 8.18
N LEU A 88 21.69 8.49 7.44
CA LEU A 88 21.70 9.93 7.25
C LEU A 88 20.25 10.35 7.06
N THR A 89 19.79 11.13 8.03
CA THR A 89 18.53 11.86 8.22
C THR A 89 17.82 12.45 6.99
N ASN A 90 18.35 12.30 5.77
CA ASN A 90 17.79 12.79 4.52
C ASN A 90 16.98 11.76 3.71
N VAL A 91 17.32 10.46 3.73
CA VAL A 91 16.61 9.46 2.89
C VAL A 91 15.32 9.03 3.56
N THR A 92 15.39 8.74 4.86
CA THR A 92 14.22 8.40 5.69
C THR A 92 13.23 9.57 5.72
N SER A 93 13.70 10.82 5.84
CA SER A 93 12.82 12.00 5.80
C SER A 93 12.21 12.23 4.42
N ALA A 94 12.94 12.00 3.32
CA ALA A 94 12.36 12.15 2.00
C ALA A 94 11.24 11.12 1.72
N LEU A 95 11.37 9.88 2.20
CA LEU A 95 10.33 8.86 2.05
C LEU A 95 9.12 9.10 2.94
N TYR A 96 9.35 9.25 4.24
CA TYR A 96 8.26 9.31 5.20
C TYR A 96 7.63 10.70 5.24
N ASP A 97 8.41 11.78 5.12
CA ASP A 97 7.92 13.15 5.29
C ASP A 97 7.54 13.84 3.97
N VAL A 98 7.96 13.32 2.82
CA VAL A 98 7.60 13.90 1.51
C VAL A 98 6.76 12.93 0.68
N PHE A 99 7.27 11.71 0.43
CA PHE A 99 6.61 10.77 -0.47
C PHE A 99 5.26 10.27 0.06
N LEU A 100 5.19 9.84 1.33
CA LEU A 100 3.94 9.32 1.91
C LEU A 100 2.82 10.38 1.99
N PRO A 101 3.06 11.64 2.42
CA PRO A 101 2.04 12.68 2.36
C PRO A 101 1.53 12.94 0.94
N ARG A 102 2.43 12.86 -0.06
CA ARG A 102 2.05 12.99 -1.47
C ARG A 102 1.22 11.81 -1.95
N ALA A 103 1.63 10.58 -1.66
CA ALA A 103 0.86 9.37 -1.98
C ALA A 103 -0.55 9.43 -1.36
N LYS A 104 -0.65 9.81 -0.08
CA LYS A 104 -1.93 10.04 0.60
C LYS A 104 -2.77 11.10 -0.12
N LYS A 105 -2.18 12.20 -0.58
CA LYS A 105 -2.90 13.27 -1.29
C LYS A 105 -3.49 12.80 -2.61
N PHE A 106 -2.77 11.99 -3.38
CA PHE A 106 -3.21 11.53 -4.70
C PHE A 106 -4.12 10.30 -4.65
N LEU A 107 -3.81 9.32 -3.79
CA LEU A 107 -4.52 8.03 -3.74
C LEU A 107 -5.53 7.93 -2.59
N GLY A 108 -5.34 8.73 -1.53
CA GLY A 108 -6.06 8.60 -0.26
C GLY A 108 -5.37 7.65 0.71
N LYS A 109 -5.53 7.90 2.02
CA LYS A 109 -4.91 7.10 3.09
C LYS A 109 -5.27 5.61 2.98
N SER A 110 -6.51 5.29 2.61
CA SER A 110 -7.03 3.92 2.51
C SER A 110 -6.39 3.08 1.40
N LYS A 111 -5.58 3.70 0.54
CA LYS A 111 -4.92 3.06 -0.61
C LYS A 111 -3.40 3.07 -0.52
N VAL A 112 -2.86 3.49 0.64
CA VAL A 112 -1.43 3.51 0.90
C VAL A 112 -1.12 2.50 2.00
N GLY A 113 -0.26 1.54 1.69
CA GLY A 113 0.26 0.52 2.61
C GLY A 113 1.77 0.63 2.76
N VAL A 114 2.28 0.24 3.92
CA VAL A 114 3.72 0.23 4.21
C VAL A 114 4.10 -1.14 4.78
N ILE A 115 5.19 -1.73 4.28
CA ILE A 115 5.77 -2.96 4.81
C ILE A 115 7.21 -2.65 5.19
N ALA A 116 7.49 -2.64 6.49
CA ALA A 116 8.84 -2.61 7.00
C ALA A 116 9.35 -4.06 7.07
N TYR A 117 10.49 -4.37 6.46
CA TYR A 117 10.94 -5.76 6.27
C TYR A 117 12.40 -5.97 6.67
N ASP A 118 12.94 -7.18 6.50
CA ASP A 118 14.28 -7.59 6.97
C ASP A 118 14.43 -7.54 8.50
N LEU A 119 13.43 -7.96 9.25
CA LEU A 119 13.68 -8.41 10.62
C LEU A 119 14.36 -9.79 10.60
N SER A 120 15.37 -9.94 11.45
CA SER A 120 15.98 -11.24 11.71
C SER A 120 14.93 -12.24 12.21
N GLU A 121 15.19 -13.53 12.00
CA GLU A 121 14.26 -14.60 12.38
C GLU A 121 13.89 -14.57 13.85
N ASP A 122 14.90 -14.38 14.72
CA ASP A 122 14.73 -14.23 16.16
C ASP A 122 13.86 -13.01 16.52
N SER A 123 13.80 -12.00 15.64
CA SER A 123 13.00 -10.78 15.84
C SER A 123 11.60 -10.87 15.26
N LEU A 124 11.23 -11.98 14.60
CA LEU A 124 9.86 -12.21 14.12
C LEU A 124 8.94 -12.84 15.18
N GLU A 125 9.47 -13.07 16.38
CA GLU A 125 8.64 -13.39 17.55
C GLU A 125 7.64 -12.26 17.83
N GLN A 126 6.44 -12.61 18.31
CA GLN A 126 5.32 -11.66 18.48
C GLN A 126 5.71 -10.44 19.33
N ASP A 127 6.50 -10.65 20.37
CA ASP A 127 6.95 -9.58 21.27
C ASP A 127 7.91 -8.61 20.55
N CYS A 128 8.86 -9.14 19.76
CA CYS A 128 9.79 -8.33 18.98
C CYS A 128 9.08 -7.54 17.87
N VAL A 129 8.09 -8.15 17.21
CA VAL A 129 7.24 -7.46 16.22
C VAL A 129 6.44 -6.34 16.88
N ALA A 130 5.86 -6.58 18.07
CA ALA A 130 5.11 -5.57 18.81
C ALA A 130 5.99 -4.40 19.27
N ILE A 131 7.19 -4.70 19.79
CA ILE A 131 8.19 -3.69 20.16
C ILE A 131 8.59 -2.86 18.94
N THR A 132 8.84 -3.51 17.80
CA THR A 132 9.23 -2.83 16.56
C THR A 132 8.09 -1.97 16.02
N MET A 133 6.84 -2.42 16.11
CA MET A 133 5.66 -1.65 15.71
C MET A 133 5.48 -0.41 16.58
N ASN A 134 5.68 -0.53 17.89
CA ASN A 134 5.65 0.61 18.81
C ASN A 134 6.76 1.61 18.50
N TRP A 135 8.00 1.13 18.29
CA TRP A 135 9.10 1.99 17.88
C TRP A 135 8.82 2.72 16.57
N LEU A 136 8.24 2.03 15.58
CA LEU A 136 7.87 2.64 14.30
C LEU A 136 6.80 3.71 14.50
N ARG A 137 5.81 3.47 15.37
CA ARG A 137 4.76 4.44 15.71
C ARG A 137 5.34 5.70 16.37
N ASP A 138 6.28 5.52 17.27
CA ASP A 138 6.92 6.63 18.01
C ASP A 138 7.88 7.44 17.13
N LYS A 139 8.56 6.79 16.18
CA LYS A 139 9.61 7.43 15.37
C LYS A 139 9.17 7.86 13.98
N GLN A 140 8.10 7.29 13.45
CA GLN A 140 7.64 7.48 12.07
C GLN A 140 6.14 7.77 12.03
N GLU A 141 5.68 8.74 12.83
CA GLU A 141 4.27 9.14 12.91
C GLU A 141 3.65 9.38 11.52
N THR A 142 4.40 10.00 10.61
CA THR A 142 3.96 10.29 9.24
C THR A 142 3.51 9.03 8.49
N THR A 143 4.14 7.87 8.76
CA THR A 143 3.73 6.57 8.22
C THR A 143 2.27 6.30 8.55
N PHE A 144 1.92 6.28 9.83
CA PHE A 144 0.56 5.97 10.30
C PHE A 144 -0.44 7.09 9.98
N ALA A 145 0.03 8.33 9.81
CA ALA A 145 -0.79 9.44 9.35
C ALA A 145 -1.17 9.32 7.86
N CYS A 146 -0.36 8.63 7.06
CA CYS A 146 -0.48 8.57 5.60
C CYS A 146 -0.87 7.22 5.03
N SER A 147 -0.68 6.12 5.77
CA SER A 147 -1.06 4.77 5.35
C SER A 147 -2.18 4.18 6.22
N SER A 148 -3.02 3.34 5.62
CA SER A 148 -4.03 2.56 6.36
C SER A 148 -3.55 1.17 6.75
N LEU A 149 -2.49 0.68 6.08
CA LEU A 149 -1.86 -0.60 6.39
C LEU A 149 -0.38 -0.37 6.73
N VAL A 150 0.07 -0.94 7.84
CA VAL A 150 1.49 -0.97 8.23
C VAL A 150 1.80 -2.38 8.72
N LEU A 151 2.71 -3.07 8.04
CA LEU A 151 3.13 -4.43 8.36
C LEU A 151 4.64 -4.46 8.68
N ILE A 152 5.02 -5.46 9.48
CA ILE A 152 6.41 -5.75 9.81
C ILE A 152 6.70 -7.20 9.42
N GLY A 153 7.65 -7.40 8.52
CA GLY A 153 8.02 -8.71 7.99
C GLY A 153 9.51 -9.01 8.08
N GLY A 154 9.87 -10.23 7.74
CA GLY A 154 11.26 -10.63 7.53
C GLY A 154 11.68 -10.44 6.08
N GLN A 155 12.34 -11.44 5.53
CA GLN A 155 12.71 -11.51 4.11
C GLN A 155 11.49 -11.43 3.17
N LEU A 156 11.58 -10.60 2.14
CA LEU A 156 10.59 -10.48 1.06
C LEU A 156 11.12 -10.89 -0.33
N SER A 157 12.40 -11.24 -0.44
CA SER A 157 13.07 -11.47 -1.73
C SER A 157 12.73 -12.81 -2.37
N GLN A 158 12.33 -13.81 -1.59
CA GLN A 158 12.05 -15.18 -2.06
C GLN A 158 10.72 -15.68 -1.49
N VAL A 159 10.07 -16.59 -2.23
CA VAL A 159 8.85 -17.28 -1.79
C VAL A 159 9.25 -18.56 -1.03
N PRO A 160 8.63 -18.88 0.12
CA PRO A 160 7.62 -18.08 0.82
C PRO A 160 8.24 -16.85 1.50
N VAL A 161 7.57 -15.69 1.38
CA VAL A 161 8.01 -14.50 2.11
C VAL A 161 7.70 -14.64 3.59
N ARG A 162 8.48 -13.94 4.41
CA ARG A 162 8.33 -13.96 5.87
C ARG A 162 7.31 -12.92 6.34
N LEU A 163 6.05 -13.13 5.97
CA LEU A 163 4.88 -12.50 6.56
C LEU A 163 4.00 -13.59 7.18
N THR A 164 3.38 -13.29 8.32
CA THR A 164 2.45 -14.25 8.94
C THR A 164 1.18 -14.42 8.11
N HIS A 165 0.46 -15.52 8.30
CA HIS A 165 -0.83 -15.73 7.63
C HIS A 165 -1.83 -14.60 7.91
N GLN A 166 -1.84 -14.07 9.14
CA GLN A 166 -2.69 -12.92 9.50
C GLN A 166 -2.31 -11.67 8.70
N GLN A 167 -1.02 -11.38 8.56
CA GLN A 167 -0.56 -10.21 7.78
C GLN A 167 -0.88 -10.34 6.29
N PHE A 168 -0.82 -11.56 5.75
CA PHE A 168 -1.28 -11.84 4.38
C PHE A 168 -2.80 -11.63 4.23
N SER A 169 -3.59 -12.04 5.23
CA SER A 169 -5.03 -11.77 5.28
C SER A 169 -5.32 -10.27 5.35
N ASP A 170 -4.60 -9.53 6.19
CA ASP A 170 -4.72 -8.08 6.32
C ASP A 170 -4.36 -7.36 5.02
N LEU A 171 -3.32 -7.83 4.32
CA LEU A 171 -2.91 -7.31 3.02
C LEU A 171 -3.97 -7.56 1.94
N LYS A 172 -4.56 -8.76 1.91
CA LYS A 172 -5.66 -9.09 1.00
C LYS A 172 -6.90 -8.22 1.29
N HIS A 173 -7.25 -8.06 2.56
CA HIS A 173 -8.35 -7.19 2.98
C HIS A 173 -8.11 -5.72 2.61
N PHE A 174 -6.86 -5.26 2.70
CA PHE A 174 -6.47 -3.92 2.26
C PHE A 174 -6.72 -3.73 0.75
N PHE A 175 -6.35 -4.68 -0.10
CA PHE A 175 -6.63 -4.61 -1.54
C PHE A 175 -8.14 -4.65 -1.83
N LEU A 176 -8.91 -5.50 -1.13
CA LEU A 176 -10.37 -5.53 -1.23
C LEU A 176 -11.00 -4.19 -0.85
N THR A 177 -10.54 -3.57 0.23
CA THR A 177 -11.05 -2.28 0.66
C THR A 177 -10.76 -1.20 -0.40
N ALA A 178 -9.56 -1.23 -0.99
CA ALA A 178 -9.18 -0.28 -2.03
C ALA A 178 -9.91 -0.46 -3.36
N SER A 179 -10.41 -1.67 -3.66
CA SER A 179 -11.21 -1.94 -4.87
C SER A 179 -12.64 -1.40 -4.76
N THR A 180 -13.14 -1.20 -3.54
CA THR A 180 -14.46 -0.62 -3.31
C THR A 180 -14.45 0.90 -3.50
N PRO A 181 -15.44 1.48 -4.19
CA PRO A 181 -15.58 2.93 -4.26
C PRO A 181 -15.76 3.47 -2.84
N PRO A 182 -15.20 4.65 -2.51
CA PRO A 182 -15.38 5.24 -1.19
C PRO A 182 -16.89 5.36 -0.93
N THR A 183 -17.36 4.70 0.12
CA THR A 183 -18.71 4.91 0.63
C THR A 183 -18.86 6.41 0.82
N ARG A 184 -19.80 7.01 0.09
CA ARG A 184 -20.13 8.43 0.18
C ARG A 184 -20.47 8.78 1.62
N THR A 185 -19.45 9.07 2.41
CA THR A 185 -19.60 9.79 3.65
C THR A 185 -19.91 11.21 3.20
N PHE A 186 -21.11 11.69 3.50
CA PHE A 186 -21.59 13.01 3.14
C PHE A 186 -20.47 14.05 3.33
N CYS A 187 -19.89 14.53 2.22
CA CYS A 187 -19.23 15.82 2.24
C CYS A 187 -20.33 16.83 2.56
N LEU A 188 -20.32 17.36 3.79
CA LEU A 188 -20.90 18.68 4.00
C LEU A 188 -20.19 19.63 3.04
N PRO A 189 -20.93 20.51 2.34
CA PRO A 189 -20.35 21.37 1.34
C PRO A 189 -19.47 22.41 2.04
N PHE A 190 -18.15 22.23 1.98
CA PHE A 190 -17.22 23.37 2.08
C PHE A 190 -17.31 24.15 0.76
N ALA A 191 -18.43 24.85 0.61
CA ALA A 191 -18.53 25.95 -0.33
C ALA A 191 -17.92 27.19 0.32
N LEU A 192 -17.14 27.92 -0.48
CA LEU A 192 -16.65 29.28 -0.29
C LEU A 192 -15.35 29.45 0.51
N CYS A 193 -14.24 29.34 -0.20
CA CYS A 193 -13.25 30.43 -0.14
C CYS A 193 -12.96 30.86 -1.58
N PHE A 194 -13.76 31.81 -2.05
CA PHE A 194 -13.63 32.46 -3.34
C PHE A 194 -12.57 33.56 -3.21
N CYS A 195 -11.53 33.54 -4.04
CA CYS A 195 -10.62 34.67 -4.22
C CYS A 195 -11.41 35.92 -4.63
N ARG A 196 -11.18 37.08 -3.99
CA ARG A 196 -10.98 38.33 -4.72
C ARG A 196 -10.36 39.47 -3.90
N SER A 197 -9.57 40.22 -4.64
CA SER A 197 -8.71 41.36 -4.37
C SER A 197 -9.45 42.65 -3.96
N GLU A 198 -8.67 43.54 -3.32
CA GLU A 198 -8.75 45.02 -3.35
C GLU A 198 -9.98 45.74 -2.76
N CYS A 199 -9.76 46.59 -1.73
CA CYS A 199 -9.84 48.06 -1.82
C CYS A 199 -9.81 48.78 -0.44
N HIS A 200 -8.83 49.67 -0.30
CA HIS A 200 -8.86 51.07 0.19
C HIS A 200 -9.32 51.46 1.63
N ASN A 201 -8.41 52.25 2.24
CA ASN A 201 -8.56 53.45 3.08
C ASN A 201 -9.61 53.50 4.21
N SER A 202 -9.10 53.72 5.43
CA SER A 202 -9.28 55.00 6.16
C SER A 202 -8.09 55.23 7.09
#